data_AF-A0A6Q8PEY8-F1
#
_entry.id   AF-A0A6Q8PEY8-F1
#
_cell.length_a   1.000
_cell.length_b   1.000
_cell.length_c   1.000
_cell.angle_alpha   90.00
_cell.angle_beta   90.00
_cell.angle_gamma   90.00
#
_symmetry.space_group_name_H-M   'P 1'
#
loop_
_entity.id
_entity.type
_entity.pdbx_description
1 polymer ?
#
loop_
_entity_poly.entity_id
_entity_poly.type
_entity_poly.pdbx_seq_one_letter_code
_entity_poly.pdbx_strand_id
1 'polypeptide(L)'
;MSVKEGAQRKWAALKEKLGPQDSDPTEANLESADPELCIRLLQMPSVVNYSGLRKRLEGSDGGWMVQFLEQSGLDLLLEALARLSGRGVARISDALLQLTCVSCVRAVMNSRQGIEYILSNQGYVRQLSQ
;
A
#
# COMPACT_ATOMS: atom_id res chain seq x y z
N MET A 1 21.65 30.16 34.66
CA MET A 1 21.72 29.33 33.44
C MET A 1 20.34 28.79 33.15
N SER A 2 19.84 29.04 31.95
CA SER A 2 18.42 29.26 31.68
C SER A 2 17.71 27.94 31.35
N VAL A 3 16.52 27.72 31.93
CA VAL A 3 15.66 26.54 31.70
C VAL A 3 15.46 26.25 30.19
N LYS A 4 15.54 27.29 29.35
CA LYS A 4 15.51 27.19 27.88
C LYS A 4 16.63 26.35 27.28
N GLU A 5 17.86 26.43 27.81
CA GLU A 5 19.02 25.66 27.31
C GLU A 5 18.86 24.17 27.63
N GLY A 6 18.30 23.85 28.79
CA GLY A 6 17.99 22.47 29.18
C GLY A 6 16.91 21.85 28.30
N ALA A 7 15.88 22.62 27.94
CA ALA A 7 14.82 22.18 27.04
C ALA A 7 15.34 21.94 25.61
N GLN A 8 16.20 22.82 25.09
CA GLN A 8 16.80 22.65 23.77
C GLN A 8 17.74 21.43 23.70
N ARG A 9 18.54 21.17 24.75
CA ARG A 9 19.38 19.97 24.83
C ARG A 9 18.57 18.69 24.91
N LYS A 10 17.48 18.68 25.70
CA LYS A 10 16.55 17.54 25.76
C LYS A 10 15.86 17.29 24.42
N TRP A 11 15.45 18.36 23.72
CA TRP A 11 14.85 18.27 22.38
C TRP A 11 15.82 17.77 21.32
N ALA A 12 17.07 18.22 21.35
CA ALA A 12 18.13 17.73 20.46
C ALA A 12 18.41 16.24 20.69
N ALA A 13 18.56 15.81 21.94
CA ALA A 13 18.76 14.40 22.29
C ALA A 13 17.56 13.52 21.93
N LEU A 14 16.34 14.05 22.02
CA LEU A 14 15.12 13.36 21.60
C LEU A 14 15.06 13.22 20.08
N LYS A 15 15.38 14.27 19.32
CA LYS A 15 15.48 14.22 17.85
C LYS A 15 16.55 13.26 17.34
N GLU A 16 17.68 13.16 18.03
CA GLU A 16 18.77 12.23 17.70
C GLU A 16 18.34 10.77 17.93
N LYS A 17 17.61 10.51 19.02
CA LYS A 17 17.05 9.18 19.32
C LYS A 17 15.87 8.80 18.42
N LEU A 18 15.12 9.79 17.95
CA LEU A 18 14.05 9.67 16.95
C LEU A 18 14.56 10.03 15.55
N GLY A 19 15.83 9.76 15.24
CA GLY A 19 16.37 9.91 13.89
C GLY A 19 15.37 9.36 12.85
N PRO A 20 15.35 9.89 11.62
CA PRO A 20 14.28 9.67 10.65
C PRO A 20 13.93 8.18 10.63
N GLN A 21 12.79 7.84 11.22
CA GLN A 21 12.30 6.50 11.21
C GLN A 21 11.81 6.30 9.77
N ASP A 22 12.67 5.75 8.90
CA ASP A 22 12.34 5.50 7.48
C ASP A 22 11.09 4.61 7.33
N SER A 23 10.73 3.88 8.40
CA SER A 23 9.43 3.25 8.54
C SER A 23 8.42 4.22 9.17
N ASP A 24 7.55 4.76 8.34
CA ASP A 24 6.30 5.39 8.81
C ASP A 24 5.53 4.34 9.65
N PRO A 25 5.30 4.57 10.96
CA PRO A 25 4.60 3.60 11.81
C PRO A 25 3.15 3.33 11.38
N THR A 26 2.66 4.05 10.37
CA THR A 26 1.36 3.83 9.73
C THR A 26 1.36 2.79 8.60
N GLU A 27 2.49 2.11 8.33
CA GLU A 27 2.58 1.10 7.27
C GLU A 27 3.00 -0.28 7.79
N ALA A 28 2.39 -1.34 7.26
CA ALA A 28 2.82 -2.71 7.54
C ALA A 28 4.20 -2.95 6.93
N ASN A 29 5.13 -3.54 7.71
CA ASN A 29 6.42 -3.94 7.19
C ASN A 29 6.26 -5.21 6.32
N LEU A 30 6.17 -5.00 5.00
CA LEU A 30 6.00 -6.07 4.02
C LEU A 30 7.18 -6.21 3.05
N GLU A 31 8.32 -5.55 3.31
CA GLU A 31 9.47 -5.52 2.38
C GLU A 31 9.96 -6.92 1.98
N SER A 32 9.95 -7.86 2.92
CA SER A 32 10.32 -9.26 2.69
C SER A 32 9.12 -10.21 2.60
N ALA A 33 7.90 -9.69 2.47
CA ALA A 33 6.70 -10.53 2.42
C ALA A 33 6.55 -11.26 1.09
N ASP A 34 6.13 -12.52 1.18
CA ASP A 34 5.75 -13.34 0.04
C ASP A 34 4.37 -12.92 -0.53
N PRO A 35 4.11 -13.15 -1.83
CA PRO A 35 2.84 -12.80 -2.46
C PRO A 35 1.61 -13.38 -1.74
N GLU A 36 1.69 -14.63 -1.24
CA GLU A 36 0.60 -15.30 -0.52
C GLU A 36 0.22 -14.55 0.77
N LEU A 37 1.20 -13.95 1.46
CA LEU A 37 0.93 -13.17 2.66
C LEU A 37 0.24 -11.86 2.30
N CYS A 38 0.73 -11.17 1.26
CA CYS A 38 0.12 -9.95 0.74
C CYS A 38 -1.35 -10.18 0.34
N ILE A 39 -1.66 -11.31 -0.29
CA ILE A 39 -3.02 -11.69 -0.68
C ILE A 39 -3.92 -11.93 0.52
N ARG A 40 -3.43 -12.61 1.56
CA ARG A 40 -4.19 -12.79 2.80
C ARG A 40 -4.46 -11.45 3.49
N LEU A 41 -3.51 -10.52 3.44
CA LEU A 41 -3.69 -9.18 3.99
C LEU A 41 -4.71 -8.33 3.20
N LEU A 42 -4.86 -8.54 1.88
CA LEU A 42 -5.89 -7.87 1.06
C LEU A 42 -7.31 -8.14 1.58
N GLN A 43 -7.54 -9.30 2.19
CA GLN A 43 -8.82 -9.70 2.77
C GLN A 43 -9.11 -8.99 4.11
N MET A 44 -8.11 -8.36 4.72
CA MET A 44 -8.23 -7.57 5.95
C MET A 44 -8.01 -6.08 5.65
N PRO A 45 -9.02 -5.36 5.11
CA PRO A 45 -8.86 -3.99 4.64
C PRO A 45 -8.54 -3.04 5.79
N SER A 46 -7.33 -2.48 5.75
CA SER A 46 -6.88 -1.39 6.61
C SER A 46 -5.89 -0.50 5.86
N VAL A 47 -5.79 0.77 6.26
CA VAL A 47 -4.84 1.71 5.65
C VAL A 47 -3.41 1.18 5.81
N VAL A 48 -3.09 0.62 6.98
CA VAL A 48 -1.76 0.08 7.30
C VAL A 48 -1.38 -1.06 6.35
N ASN A 49 -2.30 -2.00 6.11
CA ASN A 49 -2.05 -3.13 5.22
C ASN A 49 -1.88 -2.68 3.76
N TYR A 50 -2.74 -1.79 3.26
CA TYR A 50 -2.63 -1.31 1.87
C TYR A 50 -1.43 -0.40 1.66
N SER A 51 -1.04 0.43 2.63
CA SER A 51 0.17 1.24 2.48
C SER A 51 1.44 0.38 2.46
N GLY A 52 1.52 -0.64 3.33
CA GLY A 52 2.60 -1.61 3.29
C GLY A 52 2.62 -2.40 1.98
N LEU A 53 1.44 -2.80 1.49
CA LEU A 53 1.32 -3.52 0.22
C LEU A 53 1.74 -2.67 -0.97
N ARG A 54 1.34 -1.38 -1.00
CA ARG A 54 1.78 -0.44 -2.02
C ARG A 54 3.30 -0.39 -2.11
N LYS A 55 3.99 -0.20 -0.97
CA LYS A 55 5.46 -0.19 -0.94
C LYS A 55 6.04 -1.51 -1.46
N ARG A 56 5.45 -2.63 -1.05
CA ARG A 56 5.90 -3.95 -1.51
C ARG A 56 5.72 -4.16 -3.01
N LEU A 57 4.64 -3.62 -3.59
CA LEU A 57 4.39 -3.64 -5.05
C LEU A 57 5.37 -2.74 -5.79
N GLU A 58 5.58 -1.51 -5.31
CA GLU A 58 6.50 -0.53 -5.91
C GLU A 58 7.96 -0.99 -5.89
N GLY A 59 8.37 -1.72 -4.84
CA GLY A 59 9.72 -2.27 -4.70
C GLY A 59 9.90 -3.70 -5.23
N SER A 60 8.84 -4.32 -5.76
CA SER A 60 8.89 -5.71 -6.23
C SER A 60 9.70 -5.87 -7.52
N ASP A 61 10.41 -7.00 -7.64
CA ASP A 61 10.92 -7.45 -8.92
C ASP A 61 9.81 -8.07 -9.78
N GLY A 62 10.12 -8.29 -11.07
CA GLY A 62 9.15 -8.82 -12.02
C GLY A 62 8.65 -10.23 -11.70
N GLY A 63 9.47 -11.10 -11.11
CA GLY A 63 9.06 -12.45 -10.73
C GLY A 63 8.04 -12.42 -9.61
N TRP A 64 8.30 -11.61 -8.59
CA TRP A 64 7.34 -11.42 -7.49
C TRP A 64 6.02 -10.83 -7.98
N MET A 65 6.06 -9.83 -8.87
CA MET A 65 4.86 -9.23 -9.45
C MET A 65 4.03 -10.27 -10.22
N VAL A 66 4.67 -11.12 -11.04
CA VAL A 66 3.97 -12.20 -11.76
C VAL A 66 3.30 -13.16 -10.79
N GLN A 67 4.00 -13.61 -9.74
CA GLN A 67 3.40 -14.51 -8.74
C GLN A 67 2.20 -13.88 -8.03
N PHE A 68 2.29 -12.59 -7.67
CA PHE A 68 1.18 -11.86 -7.07
C PHE A 68 -0.05 -11.82 -8.01
N LEU A 69 0.17 -11.60 -9.30
CA LEU A 69 -0.89 -11.56 -10.31
C LEU A 69 -1.49 -12.95 -10.57
N GLU A 70 -0.67 -13.99 -10.68
CA GLU A 70 -1.10 -15.38 -10.88
C GLU A 70 -1.96 -15.90 -9.72
N GLN A 71 -1.75 -15.37 -8.51
CA GLN A 71 -2.55 -15.68 -7.33
C GLN A 71 -3.75 -14.72 -7.14
N SER A 72 -4.24 -14.11 -8.23
CA SER A 72 -5.42 -13.23 -8.23
C SER A 72 -5.26 -11.95 -7.40
N GLY A 73 -4.03 -11.48 -7.18
CA GLY A 73 -3.78 -10.27 -6.38
C GLY A 73 -4.45 -9.01 -6.97
N LEU A 74 -4.48 -8.89 -8.31
CA LEU A 74 -5.15 -7.76 -8.99
C LEU A 74 -6.68 -7.88 -8.89
N ASP A 75 -7.26 -9.06 -9.07
CA ASP A 75 -8.70 -9.28 -8.93
C ASP A 75 -9.18 -8.86 -7.53
N LEU A 76 -8.46 -9.30 -6.50
CA LEU A 76 -8.79 -8.99 -5.11
C LEU A 76 -8.68 -7.50 -4.80
N LEU A 77 -7.70 -6.80 -5.41
CA LEU A 77 -7.58 -5.34 -5.30
C LEU A 77 -8.77 -4.62 -5.95
N LEU A 78 -9.16 -5.02 -7.15
CA LEU A 78 -10.29 -4.43 -7.87
C LEU A 78 -11.61 -4.73 -7.16
N GLU A 79 -11.79 -5.95 -6.66
CA GLU A 79 -12.96 -6.32 -5.86
C GLU A 79 -13.03 -5.52 -4.56
N ALA A 80 -11.90 -5.35 -3.86
CA ALA A 80 -11.82 -4.51 -2.67
C ALA A 80 -12.18 -3.05 -2.97
N LEU A 81 -11.66 -2.51 -4.08
CA LEU A 81 -11.97 -1.16 -4.51
C LEU A 81 -13.46 -0.99 -4.83
N ALA A 82 -14.08 -1.95 -5.52
CA ALA A 82 -15.52 -1.93 -5.80
C ALA A 82 -16.35 -1.96 -4.51
N ARG A 83 -15.98 -2.81 -3.54
CA ARG A 83 -16.64 -2.87 -2.22
C ARG A 83 -16.49 -1.57 -1.42
N LEU A 84 -15.32 -0.94 -1.45
CA LEU A 84 -15.06 0.33 -0.76
C LEU A 84 -15.83 1.47 -1.41
N SER A 85 -15.86 1.51 -2.76
CA SER A 85 -16.54 2.55 -3.53
C SER A 85 -18.07 2.44 -3.42
N GLY A 86 -18.61 1.23 -3.41
CA GLY A 86 -20.06 1.00 -3.34
C GLY A 86 -20.71 1.34 -1.99
N ARG A 87 -19.92 1.46 -0.91
CA ARG A 87 -20.42 1.84 0.43
C ARG A 87 -20.56 3.36 0.62
N GLY A 88 -20.00 4.15 -0.29
CA GLY A 88 -19.83 5.60 -0.11
C GLY A 88 -18.82 5.94 1.01
N VAL A 89 -18.53 7.22 1.16
CA VAL A 89 -17.57 7.71 2.16
C VAL A 89 -18.34 8.27 3.36
N ALA A 90 -18.55 7.45 4.37
CA ALA A 90 -19.20 7.88 5.62
C ALA A 90 -18.22 8.63 6.55
N ARG A 91 -16.93 8.26 6.51
CA ARG A 91 -15.86 8.88 7.30
C ARG A 91 -14.64 9.15 6.43
N ILE A 92 -13.82 10.13 6.82
CA ILE A 92 -12.55 10.45 6.16
C ILE A 92 -11.62 9.22 6.11
N SER A 93 -11.65 8.36 7.13
CA SER A 93 -10.92 7.10 7.16
C SER A 93 -11.26 6.17 5.99
N ASP A 94 -12.52 6.18 5.53
CA ASP A 94 -12.99 5.30 4.45
C ASP A 94 -12.49 5.83 3.10
N ALA A 95 -12.47 7.16 2.91
CA ALA A 95 -11.84 7.79 1.75
C ALA A 95 -10.33 7.53 1.70
N LEU A 96 -9.65 7.62 2.84
CA LEU A 96 -8.22 7.29 2.93
C LEU A 96 -7.98 5.83 2.55
N LEU A 97 -8.78 4.90 3.09
CA LEU A 97 -8.68 3.49 2.76
C LEU A 97 -8.91 3.21 1.27
N GLN A 98 -9.92 3.84 0.67
CA GLN A 98 -10.21 3.73 -0.76
C GLN A 98 -9.06 4.29 -1.60
N LEU A 99 -8.51 5.44 -1.24
CA LEU A 99 -7.38 6.06 -1.94
C LEU A 99 -6.10 5.22 -1.84
N THR A 100 -5.84 4.61 -0.68
CA THR A 100 -4.69 3.71 -0.51
C THR A 100 -4.88 2.43 -1.34
N CYS A 101 -6.10 1.90 -1.44
CA CYS A 101 -6.42 0.78 -2.33
C CYS A 101 -6.17 1.14 -3.81
N VAL A 102 -6.62 2.32 -4.26
CA VAL A 102 -6.33 2.84 -5.61
C VAL A 102 -4.82 2.95 -5.84
N SER A 103 -4.07 3.37 -4.83
CA SER A 103 -2.61 3.47 -4.91
C SER A 103 -1.94 2.11 -5.13
N CYS A 104 -2.47 1.01 -4.56
CA CYS A 104 -1.99 -0.34 -4.83
C CYS A 104 -2.25 -0.77 -6.28
N VAL A 105 -3.46 -0.50 -6.79
CA VAL A 105 -3.79 -0.78 -8.21
C VAL A 105 -2.86 0.00 -9.13
N ARG A 106 -2.62 1.28 -8.83
CA ARG A 106 -1.67 2.10 -9.58
C ARG A 106 -0.25 1.52 -9.56
N ALA A 107 0.22 1.02 -8.42
CA ALA A 107 1.54 0.40 -8.32
C ALA A 107 1.67 -0.82 -9.24
N VAL A 108 0.64 -1.67 -9.33
CA VAL A 108 0.60 -2.78 -10.30
C VAL A 108 0.66 -2.25 -11.72
N MET A 109 -0.17 -1.27 -12.07
CA MET A 109 -0.23 -0.69 -13.42
C MET A 109 1.03 0.06 -13.83
N ASN A 110 1.84 0.52 -12.89
CA ASN A 110 3.13 1.15 -13.18
C ASN A 110 4.25 0.12 -13.41
N SER A 111 4.00 -1.16 -13.14
CA SER A 111 4.97 -2.22 -13.41
C SER A 111 4.79 -2.76 -14.84
N ARG A 112 5.91 -3.09 -15.50
CA ARG A 112 5.88 -3.65 -16.86
C ARG A 112 5.08 -4.95 -16.90
N GLN A 113 5.35 -5.86 -15.98
CA GLN A 113 4.69 -7.15 -15.86
C GLN A 113 3.19 -6.98 -15.58
N GLY A 114 2.82 -5.99 -14.77
CA GLY A 114 1.42 -5.66 -14.48
C GLY A 114 0.67 -5.21 -15.73
N ILE A 115 1.24 -4.31 -16.53
CA ILE A 115 0.64 -3.89 -17.81
C ILE A 115 0.55 -5.07 -18.78
N GLU A 116 1.64 -5.83 -18.95
CA GLU A 116 1.66 -7.00 -19.85
C GLU A 116 0.57 -8.02 -19.47
N TYR A 117 0.39 -8.28 -18.17
CA TYR A 117 -0.67 -9.13 -17.65
C TYR A 117 -2.07 -8.58 -17.93
N ILE A 118 -2.31 -7.29 -17.70
CA ILE A 118 -3.59 -6.63 -17.99
C ILE A 118 -3.94 -6.68 -19.49
N LEU A 119 -2.98 -6.41 -20.37
CA LEU A 119 -3.18 -6.46 -21.82
C LEU A 119 -3.50 -7.87 -22.32
N SER A 120 -2.91 -8.88 -21.67
CA SER A 120 -3.16 -10.29 -21.96
C SER A 120 -4.55 -10.75 -21.48
N ASN A 121 -5.15 -10.02 -20.54
CA ASN A 121 -6.44 -10.33 -19.92
C ASN A 121 -7.46 -9.19 -20.16
N GLN A 122 -8.15 -9.26 -21.31
CA GLN A 122 -9.12 -8.25 -21.79
C GLN A 122 -10.24 -7.88 -20.79
N GLY A 123 -10.51 -8.72 -19.78
CA GLY A 123 -11.45 -8.44 -18.71
C GLY A 123 -11.06 -7.24 -17.84
N TYR A 124 -9.76 -7.05 -17.55
CA TYR A 124 -9.29 -5.95 -16.70
C TYR A 124 -9.40 -4.58 -17.35
N VAL A 125 -9.21 -4.51 -18.67
CA VAL A 125 -9.34 -3.25 -19.43
C VAL A 125 -10.75 -2.65 -19.27
N ARG A 126 -11.77 -3.50 -19.19
CA ARG A 126 -13.17 -3.06 -18.96
C ARG A 126 -13.42 -2.67 -17.51
N GLN A 127 -12.85 -3.38 -16.54
CA GLN A 127 -13.03 -3.07 -15.12
C GLN A 127 -12.34 -1.76 -14.71
N LEU A 128 -11.25 -1.38 -15.38
CA LEU A 128 -10.54 -0.14 -15.11
C LEU A 128 -11.17 1.11 -15.76
N SER A 129 -12.01 0.93 -16.79
CA SER A 129 -12.63 2.04 -17.54
C SER A 129 -14.03 2.41 -17.08
N GLN A 130 -14.65 1.60 -16.21
CA GLN A 130 -15.99 1.81 -15.63
C GLN A 130 -15.91 2.41 -14.24
#